data_AF-A0A9P7JUG5-F1
#
_entry.id   AF-A0A9P7JUG5-F1
#
_cell.length_a   1.000
_cell.length_b   1.000
_cell.length_c   1.000
_cell.angle_alpha   90.00
_cell.angle_beta   90.00
_cell.angle_gamma   90.00
#
_symmetry.space_group_name_H-M   'P 1'
#
loop_
_entity.id
_entity.type
_entity.pdbx_description
1 polymer ?
#
loop_
_entity_poly.entity_id
_entity_poly.type
_entity_poly.pdbx_seq_one_letter_code
_entity_poly.pdbx_strand_id
1 'polypeptide(L)'
;MTRRRKNTPKRQARTELTGEAQKTDGLLSPRAPTTWQYQHFIPRFILRRFQVGPVKSKTERQQEFRRTGVDPEYVHYYDIATGSLDFRPIGKVYGVLNVYQDVRDTHNINRVEEKLADLERHAASIIMDLHQALPQSTFTLKRRLLELLRKFLFIMHYRNVSYSGTYFQADHPENAGGRQWIESFMKAKGIDSAVGVWLHFLEYYLDSSHSDIMRDAAKLVEKYGEEGLQNMMFQSHIPPHLEHFPAYTYHTHANNYFFSIWEAAEGEEFILTQEAFGLWEGLADGQPDLHRIFIVSPRIALVLRHIALRPEMKAYIKRVSLASSLLNVNPAPPTPIYASGKNGPHIEHVNFQSATSLARYRSSQTGANDSFVFKIAKLSRRQTLELNSVLLVNMKPTGSLTFLSRGSMLRTARAFRSLPANFLASELLVPLVAQLTDTMETEVLPPSLMYFAIYCIFIALLVYLVYLGIVKSASLVM
;
A
#
# COMPACT_ATOMS: atom_id res chain seq x y z
N MET A 1 -29.24 60.39 -7.38
CA MET A 1 -30.20 60.05 -8.45
C MET A 1 -30.71 58.63 -8.19
N THR A 2 -31.49 58.36 -7.15
CA THR A 2 -32.95 58.59 -7.03
C THR A 2 -33.76 58.21 -8.26
N ARG A 3 -34.37 57.01 -8.25
CA ARG A 3 -35.81 56.90 -8.56
C ARG A 3 -36.44 55.67 -7.89
N ARG A 4 -37.62 55.95 -7.35
CA ARG A 4 -38.44 55.16 -6.44
C ARG A 4 -39.76 54.87 -7.18
N ARG A 5 -40.35 53.70 -6.90
CA ARG A 5 -41.80 53.37 -6.87
C ARG A 5 -42.62 53.30 -8.17
N LYS A 6 -43.37 52.19 -8.30
CA LYS A 6 -44.86 52.10 -8.25
C LYS A 6 -45.24 50.59 -8.19
N ASN A 7 -45.86 50.11 -7.12
CA ASN A 7 -47.31 50.03 -6.81
C ASN A 7 -47.95 48.67 -7.19
N THR A 8 -48.16 47.86 -6.14
CA THR A 8 -49.26 46.93 -5.74
C THR A 8 -50.63 47.01 -6.48
N PRO A 9 -51.66 46.17 -6.14
CA PRO A 9 -51.77 44.71 -5.85
C PRO A 9 -53.07 44.05 -6.43
N LYS A 10 -53.28 42.74 -6.18
CA LYS A 10 -54.55 42.03 -5.79
C LYS A 10 -54.51 40.56 -6.28
N ARG A 11 -55.20 39.54 -5.75
CA ARG A 11 -55.86 39.14 -4.47
C ARG A 11 -56.76 37.97 -4.89
N GLN A 12 -56.72 36.82 -4.21
CA GLN A 12 -57.85 35.90 -3.89
C GLN A 12 -57.31 34.48 -3.60
N ALA A 13 -57.85 33.65 -2.72
CA ALA A 13 -58.58 33.79 -1.46
C ALA A 13 -58.78 32.35 -0.92
N ARG A 14 -58.73 32.18 0.42
CA ARG A 14 -59.35 31.14 1.28
C ARG A 14 -58.96 29.66 1.00
N THR A 15 -58.68 28.84 2.02
CA THR A 15 -59.56 28.56 3.16
C THR A 15 -58.76 28.07 4.38
N GLU A 16 -59.11 28.60 5.55
CA GLU A 16 -58.71 28.10 6.87
C GLU A 16 -59.52 26.84 7.22
N LEU A 17 -58.85 25.83 7.76
CA LEU A 17 -59.46 24.86 8.67
C LEU A 17 -58.51 24.70 9.87
N THR A 18 -59.01 25.19 10.99
CA THR A 18 -58.47 25.14 12.34
C THR A 18 -58.33 23.69 12.82
N GLY A 19 -57.18 23.37 13.39
CA GLY A 19 -56.96 22.19 14.21
C GLY A 19 -55.81 22.47 15.18
N GLU A 20 -56.15 22.75 16.44
CA GLU A 20 -55.21 22.78 17.54
C GLU A 20 -54.63 21.38 17.76
N ALA A 21 -53.30 21.24 17.71
CA ALA A 21 -52.60 20.13 18.34
C ALA A 21 -51.15 20.51 18.65
N GLN A 22 -50.90 20.72 19.94
CA GLN A 22 -49.69 20.39 20.69
C GLN A 22 -48.32 20.46 19.99
N LYS A 23 -47.57 21.46 20.45
CA LYS A 23 -46.11 21.57 20.49
C LYS A 23 -45.47 20.24 20.90
N THR A 24 -44.96 19.49 19.92
CA THR A 24 -43.97 18.44 20.15
C THR A 24 -42.62 18.98 19.71
N ASP A 25 -41.70 19.12 20.67
CA ASP A 25 -40.29 19.36 20.42
C ASP A 25 -39.75 18.18 19.60
N GLY A 26 -39.73 18.35 18.28
CA GLY A 26 -39.12 17.40 17.37
C GLY A 26 -37.61 17.42 17.60
N LEU A 27 -37.11 16.34 18.22
CA LEU A 27 -35.71 15.94 18.16
C LEU A 27 -35.24 16.10 16.71
N LEU A 28 -34.32 17.03 16.50
CA LEU A 28 -33.55 17.11 15.27
C LEU A 28 -32.77 15.79 15.13
N SER A 29 -33.25 14.91 14.26
CA SER A 29 -32.45 13.79 13.76
C SER A 29 -31.11 14.33 13.27
N PRO A 30 -29.98 13.67 13.60
CA PRO A 30 -28.68 14.06 13.07
C PRO A 30 -28.74 14.02 11.55
N ARG A 31 -28.45 15.16 10.90
CA ARG A 31 -28.30 15.21 9.44
C ARG A 31 -27.25 14.19 9.03
N ALA A 32 -27.62 13.28 8.12
CA ALA A 32 -26.67 12.35 7.51
C ALA A 32 -25.48 13.12 6.90
N PRO A 33 -24.24 12.58 6.96
CA PRO A 33 -23.07 13.21 6.35
C PRO A 33 -23.33 13.43 4.85
N THR A 34 -23.27 14.69 4.40
CA THR A 34 -23.65 15.08 3.03
C THR A 34 -22.50 14.95 2.02
N THR A 35 -21.33 14.42 2.40
CA THR A 35 -20.19 14.26 1.50
C THR A 35 -19.64 12.84 1.55
N TRP A 36 -19.90 12.09 0.47
CA TRP A 36 -19.21 10.83 0.18
C TRP A 36 -17.75 11.17 -0.12
N GLN A 37 -16.83 10.64 0.66
CA GLN A 37 -15.40 10.82 0.45
C GLN A 37 -14.79 9.51 -0.01
N TYR A 38 -14.03 9.58 -1.11
CA TYR A 38 -13.26 8.47 -1.65
C TYR A 38 -11.87 8.48 -1.01
N GLN A 39 -11.54 7.44 -0.24
CA GLN A 39 -10.26 7.29 0.43
C GLN A 39 -9.42 6.20 -0.22
N HIS A 40 -8.16 6.52 -0.51
CA HIS A 40 -7.21 5.61 -1.10
C HIS A 40 -6.58 4.70 -0.04
N PHE A 41 -6.77 3.38 -0.15
CA PHE A 41 -6.08 2.45 0.74
C PHE A 41 -4.62 2.23 0.29
N ILE A 42 -4.34 2.36 -1.02
CA ILE A 42 -2.97 2.54 -1.53
C ILE A 42 -2.67 4.03 -1.72
N PRO A 43 -1.68 4.61 -1.02
CA PRO A 43 -1.38 6.05 -1.12
C PRO A 43 -1.15 6.54 -2.54
N ARG A 44 -1.74 7.68 -2.90
CA ARG A 44 -1.61 8.27 -4.25
C ARG A 44 -0.17 8.58 -4.64
N PHE A 45 0.70 8.90 -3.67
CA PHE A 45 2.12 9.15 -3.98
C PHE A 45 2.85 7.89 -4.47
N ILE A 46 2.35 6.70 -4.11
CA ILE A 46 2.86 5.42 -4.61
C ILE A 46 2.27 5.14 -5.99
N LEU A 47 0.96 5.32 -6.17
CA LEU A 47 0.30 5.16 -7.48
C LEU A 47 0.94 6.04 -8.57
N ARG A 48 1.36 7.26 -8.22
CA ARG A 48 2.08 8.17 -9.14
C ARG A 48 3.42 7.63 -9.61
N ARG A 49 4.04 6.68 -8.90
CA ARG A 49 5.25 5.99 -9.37
C ARG A 49 4.95 5.00 -10.50
N PHE A 50 3.69 4.62 -10.68
CA PHE A 50 3.19 3.79 -11.78
C PHE A 50 2.47 4.63 -12.85
N GLN A 51 2.56 5.96 -12.78
CA GLN A 51 1.87 6.84 -13.70
C GLN A 51 2.37 6.62 -15.14
N VAL A 52 1.42 6.55 -16.06
CA VAL A 52 1.68 6.59 -17.50
C VAL A 52 1.52 8.01 -18.04
N GLY A 53 2.23 8.31 -19.13
CA GLY A 53 2.22 9.63 -19.74
C GLY A 53 3.05 10.67 -18.98
N PRO A 54 2.95 11.96 -19.36
CA PRO A 54 3.83 13.00 -18.83
C PRO A 54 3.55 13.29 -17.36
N VAL A 55 4.61 13.36 -16.55
CA VAL A 55 4.53 13.78 -15.15
C VAL A 55 4.22 15.27 -15.09
N LYS A 56 3.12 15.63 -14.43
CA LYS A 56 2.67 17.02 -14.28
C LYS A 56 3.00 17.54 -12.89
N SER A 57 3.40 18.82 -12.82
CA SER A 57 3.58 19.53 -11.56
C SER A 57 2.28 19.61 -10.76
N LYS A 58 2.37 19.95 -9.47
CA LYS A 58 1.17 20.15 -8.64
C LYS A 58 0.23 21.23 -9.21
N THR A 59 0.81 22.30 -9.73
CA THR A 59 0.07 23.44 -10.29
C THR A 59 -0.68 23.04 -11.56
N GLU A 60 0.00 22.37 -12.50
CA GLU A 60 -0.62 21.90 -13.75
C GLU A 60 -1.77 20.94 -13.48
N ARG A 61 -1.58 19.99 -12.55
CA ARG A 61 -2.63 19.05 -12.15
C ARG A 61 -3.84 19.75 -11.57
N GLN A 62 -3.62 20.72 -10.68
CA GLN A 62 -4.70 21.47 -10.08
C GLN A 62 -5.47 22.29 -11.11
N GLN A 63 -4.77 22.88 -12.07
CA GLN A 63 -5.38 23.65 -13.16
C GLN A 63 -6.22 22.76 -14.08
N GLU A 64 -5.69 21.60 -14.46
CA GLU A 64 -6.41 20.66 -15.32
C GLU A 64 -7.62 20.04 -14.61
N PHE A 65 -7.47 19.64 -13.34
CA PHE A 65 -8.59 19.15 -12.54
C PHE A 65 -9.70 20.20 -12.40
N ARG A 66 -9.34 21.48 -12.18
CA ARG A 66 -10.33 22.57 -12.16
C ARG A 66 -11.06 22.75 -13.49
N ARG A 67 -10.41 22.42 -14.61
CA ARG A 67 -10.97 22.54 -15.96
C ARG A 67 -11.85 21.36 -16.34
N THR A 68 -11.45 20.14 -16.01
CA THR A 68 -12.08 18.90 -16.50
C THR A 68 -12.88 18.15 -15.43
N GLY A 69 -12.64 18.42 -14.15
CA GLY A 69 -13.14 17.61 -13.03
C GLY A 69 -12.50 16.23 -12.93
N VAL A 70 -11.47 15.94 -13.73
CA VAL A 70 -10.80 14.64 -13.79
C VAL A 70 -9.32 14.80 -13.45
N ASP A 71 -8.82 13.91 -12.60
CA ASP A 71 -7.41 13.84 -12.26
C ASP A 71 -6.60 13.44 -13.51
N PRO A 72 -5.64 14.26 -13.97
CA PRO A 72 -4.95 14.01 -15.23
C PRO A 72 -3.80 13.00 -15.13
N GLU A 73 -3.72 12.26 -14.02
CA GLU A 73 -2.73 11.22 -13.77
C GLU A 73 -3.41 9.84 -13.96
N TYR A 74 -2.85 8.99 -14.83
CA TYR A 74 -3.41 7.68 -15.17
C TYR A 74 -2.41 6.57 -14.89
N VAL A 75 -2.91 5.35 -14.70
CA VAL A 75 -2.11 4.12 -14.57
C VAL A 75 -2.63 3.06 -15.54
N HIS A 76 -1.78 2.13 -15.97
CA HIS A 76 -2.26 0.87 -16.51
C HIS A 76 -2.98 0.11 -15.41
N TYR A 77 -4.22 -0.29 -15.66
CA TYR A 77 -5.03 -0.99 -14.69
C TYR A 77 -5.60 -2.26 -15.33
N TYR A 78 -5.31 -3.40 -14.71
CA TYR A 78 -5.92 -4.66 -15.08
C TYR A 78 -6.91 -5.07 -13.99
N ASP A 79 -8.17 -5.20 -14.41
CA ASP A 79 -9.29 -5.62 -13.59
C ASP A 79 -9.50 -7.13 -13.77
N ILE A 80 -9.32 -7.90 -12.69
CA ILE A 80 -9.35 -9.37 -12.77
C ILE A 80 -10.77 -9.87 -13.01
N ALA A 81 -11.75 -9.22 -12.38
CA ALA A 81 -13.14 -9.66 -12.44
C ALA A 81 -13.73 -9.52 -13.85
N THR A 82 -13.39 -8.43 -14.54
CA THR A 82 -13.84 -8.18 -15.91
C THR A 82 -12.86 -8.68 -16.97
N GLY A 83 -11.62 -8.99 -16.58
CA GLY A 83 -10.55 -9.34 -17.50
C GLY A 83 -10.11 -8.19 -18.41
N SER A 84 -10.39 -6.94 -18.07
CA SER A 84 -10.10 -5.77 -18.92
C SER A 84 -8.79 -5.07 -18.54
N LEU A 85 -7.96 -4.76 -19.54
CA LEU A 85 -6.80 -3.88 -19.40
C LEU A 85 -7.12 -2.50 -19.99
N ASP A 86 -7.13 -1.46 -19.16
CA ASP A 86 -7.37 -0.08 -19.57
C ASP A 86 -6.47 0.93 -18.84
N PHE A 87 -6.68 2.22 -19.12
CA PHE A 87 -6.08 3.31 -18.37
C PHE A 87 -7.12 3.89 -17.41
N ARG A 88 -6.81 3.94 -16.11
CA ARG A 88 -7.70 4.53 -15.11
C ARG A 88 -7.06 5.73 -14.42
N PRO A 89 -7.85 6.79 -14.11
CA PRO A 89 -7.36 7.89 -13.30
C PRO A 89 -6.92 7.41 -11.91
N ILE A 90 -5.77 7.87 -11.43
CA ILE A 90 -5.25 7.55 -10.09
C ILE A 90 -6.30 7.85 -9.01
N GLY A 91 -7.01 8.97 -9.15
CA GLY A 91 -8.07 9.37 -8.22
C GLY A 91 -9.26 8.41 -8.12
N LYS A 92 -9.37 7.39 -8.97
CA LYS A 92 -10.51 6.45 -9.04
C LYS A 92 -10.14 4.98 -8.85
N VAL A 93 -8.87 4.68 -8.55
CA VAL A 93 -8.39 3.31 -8.32
C VAL A 93 -7.84 3.16 -6.91
N TYR A 94 -7.87 1.92 -6.40
CA TYR A 94 -7.36 1.56 -5.07
C TYR A 94 -7.88 2.45 -3.92
N GLY A 95 -9.17 2.79 -4.01
CA GLY A 95 -9.88 3.49 -2.96
C GLY A 95 -11.29 2.97 -2.75
N VAL A 96 -11.88 3.43 -1.67
CA VAL A 96 -13.16 2.97 -1.13
C VAL A 96 -13.89 4.17 -0.53
N LEU A 97 -15.22 4.13 -0.49
CA LEU A 97 -16.01 5.23 0.04
C LEU A 97 -16.20 5.09 1.56
N ASN A 98 -15.99 6.21 2.27
CA ASN A 98 -16.34 6.43 3.66
C ASN A 98 -15.78 5.42 4.68
N VAL A 99 -14.64 4.78 4.42
CA VAL A 99 -14.11 3.74 5.32
C VAL A 99 -13.63 4.29 6.67
N TYR A 100 -13.21 5.55 6.70
CA TYR A 100 -12.67 6.18 7.91
C TYR A 100 -13.61 7.21 8.55
N GLN A 101 -14.85 7.32 8.08
CA GLN A 101 -15.80 8.28 8.63
C GLN A 101 -16.30 7.80 9.99
N ASP A 102 -15.92 8.50 11.07
CA ASP A 102 -16.53 8.29 12.38
C ASP A 102 -17.76 9.19 12.53
N VAL A 103 -18.92 8.62 12.23
CA VAL A 103 -20.22 9.32 12.35
C VAL A 103 -20.55 9.75 13.79
N ARG A 104 -19.79 9.27 14.79
CA ARG A 104 -19.93 9.66 16.20
C ARG A 104 -19.20 10.96 16.50
N ASP A 105 -18.13 11.29 15.77
CA ASP A 105 -17.43 12.56 15.89
C ASP A 105 -18.08 13.61 14.97
N THR A 106 -19.10 14.28 15.49
CA THR A 106 -19.83 15.32 14.75
C THR A 106 -19.01 16.60 14.50
N HIS A 107 -17.83 16.73 15.12
CA HIS A 107 -16.96 17.90 14.95
C HIS A 107 -15.95 17.70 13.82
N ASN A 108 -15.37 16.50 13.69
CA ASN A 108 -14.48 16.16 12.58
C ASN A 108 -14.62 14.69 12.15
N ILE A 109 -15.58 14.45 11.25
CA ILE A 109 -15.85 13.12 10.67
C ILE A 109 -14.63 12.57 9.90
N ASN A 110 -13.73 13.44 9.42
CA ASN A 110 -12.56 13.08 8.59
C ASN A 110 -11.24 13.06 9.37
N ARG A 111 -11.27 13.09 10.70
CA ARG A 111 -10.09 13.15 11.58
C ARG A 111 -9.03 12.09 11.26
N VAL A 112 -9.46 10.85 11.04
CA VAL A 112 -8.57 9.72 10.74
C VAL A 112 -7.87 9.94 9.39
N GLU A 113 -8.59 10.43 8.38
CA GLU A 113 -8.05 10.71 7.05
C GLU A 113 -6.99 11.82 7.11
N GLU A 114 -7.23 12.89 7.88
CA GLU A 114 -6.25 13.99 8.06
C GLU A 114 -4.93 13.48 8.69
N LYS A 115 -5.04 12.62 9.70
CA LYS A 115 -3.87 11.99 10.36
C LYS A 115 -3.13 11.04 9.42
N LEU A 116 -3.85 10.27 8.61
CA LEU A 116 -3.25 9.42 7.57
C LEU A 116 -2.52 10.26 6.53
N ALA A 117 -3.12 11.34 6.04
CA ALA A 117 -2.51 12.24 5.07
C ALA A 117 -1.20 12.86 5.60
N ASP A 118 -1.14 13.17 6.90
CA ASP A 118 0.08 13.65 7.54
C ASP A 118 1.20 12.59 7.55
N LEU A 119 0.87 11.37 7.97
CA LEU A 119 1.82 10.24 7.97
C LEU A 119 2.31 9.91 6.56
N GLU A 120 1.40 9.87 5.58
CA GLU A 120 1.70 9.63 4.17
C GLU A 120 2.63 10.71 3.60
N ARG A 121 2.42 11.99 3.95
CA ARG A 121 3.29 13.09 3.50
C ARG A 121 4.74 12.88 3.94
N HIS A 122 4.94 12.49 5.20
CA HIS A 122 6.28 12.23 5.72
C HIS A 122 6.91 10.98 5.09
N ALA A 123 6.13 9.89 4.94
CA ALA A 123 6.61 8.67 4.27
C ALA A 123 6.96 8.92 2.79
N ALA A 124 6.17 9.73 2.09
CA ALA A 124 6.43 10.11 0.70
C ALA A 124 7.77 10.82 0.53
N SER A 125 8.14 11.71 1.47
CA SER A 125 9.45 12.36 1.48
C SER A 125 10.58 11.34 1.61
N ILE A 126 10.48 10.42 2.57
CA ILE A 126 11.50 9.39 2.78
C ILE A 126 11.66 8.49 1.55
N ILE A 127 10.55 8.08 0.92
CA ILE A 127 10.56 7.24 -0.28
C ILE A 127 11.12 8.01 -1.49
N MET A 128 10.87 9.32 -1.59
CA MET A 128 11.48 10.17 -2.59
C MET A 128 13.00 10.24 -2.43
N ASP A 129 13.48 10.46 -1.20
CA ASP A 129 14.93 10.47 -0.90
C ASP A 129 15.55 9.10 -1.22
N LEU A 130 14.84 8.01 -0.94
CA LEU A 130 15.29 6.67 -1.28
C LEU A 130 15.44 6.45 -2.80
N HIS A 131 14.52 6.98 -3.61
CA HIS A 131 14.67 6.95 -5.07
C HIS A 131 15.92 7.69 -5.53
N GLN A 132 16.22 8.84 -4.92
CA GLN A 132 17.43 9.61 -5.24
C GLN A 132 18.72 8.88 -4.82
N ALA A 133 18.63 7.99 -3.84
CA ALA A 133 19.73 7.19 -3.31
C ALA A 133 20.02 5.90 -4.10
N LEU A 134 19.16 5.52 -5.06
CA LEU A 134 19.34 4.29 -5.86
C LEU A 134 20.72 4.22 -6.55
N PRO A 135 21.22 5.27 -7.23
CA PRO A 135 22.54 5.22 -7.88
C PRO A 135 23.70 4.97 -6.92
N GLN A 136 23.58 5.40 -5.66
CA GLN A 136 24.61 5.22 -4.62
C GLN A 136 24.55 3.84 -3.98
N SER A 137 23.54 3.01 -4.29
CA SER A 137 23.33 1.66 -3.74
C SER A 137 23.27 1.58 -2.21
N THR A 138 23.18 2.73 -1.54
CA THR A 138 23.16 2.84 -0.09
C THR A 138 22.20 3.95 0.32
N PHE A 139 21.53 3.77 1.45
CA PHE A 139 20.59 4.74 1.97
C PHE A 139 20.77 4.87 3.48
N THR A 140 20.85 6.09 3.99
CA THR A 140 21.06 6.31 5.44
C THR A 140 19.83 6.99 6.02
N LEU A 141 19.27 6.41 7.07
CA LEU A 141 18.15 6.99 7.81
C LEU A 141 18.49 7.18 9.28
N LYS A 142 18.12 8.34 9.83
CA LYS A 142 18.04 8.51 11.28
C LYS A 142 16.93 7.64 11.86
N ARG A 143 17.10 7.19 13.11
CA ARG A 143 16.14 6.37 13.86
C ARG A 143 14.73 6.95 13.78
N ARG A 144 14.57 8.25 14.06
CA ARG A 144 13.27 8.93 13.99
C ARG A 144 12.53 8.74 12.65
N LEU A 145 13.27 8.76 11.53
CA LEU A 145 12.68 8.61 10.19
C LEU A 145 12.42 7.14 9.87
N LEU A 146 13.31 6.24 10.31
CA LEU A 146 13.10 4.80 10.20
C LEU A 146 11.88 4.33 11.00
N GLU A 147 11.69 4.84 12.21
CA GLU A 147 10.55 4.55 13.08
C GLU A 147 9.24 5.11 12.51
N LEU A 148 9.27 6.32 11.95
CA LEU A 148 8.15 6.88 11.19
C LEU A 148 7.79 5.98 10.00
N LEU A 149 8.79 5.55 9.21
CA LEU A 149 8.57 4.68 8.07
C LEU A 149 8.01 3.31 8.50
N ARG A 150 8.51 2.73 9.60
CA ARG A 150 7.96 1.49 10.17
C ARG A 150 6.51 1.65 10.61
N LYS A 151 6.17 2.75 11.28
CA LYS A 151 4.79 3.10 11.65
C LYS A 151 3.92 3.23 10.41
N PHE A 152 4.39 3.92 9.37
CA PHE A 152 3.69 4.00 8.08
C PHE A 152 3.41 2.61 7.50
N LEU A 153 4.42 1.75 7.36
CA LEU A 153 4.23 0.40 6.81
C LEU A 153 3.25 -0.45 7.63
N PHE A 154 3.37 -0.41 8.96
CA PHE A 154 2.42 -1.09 9.84
C PHE A 154 0.99 -0.60 9.63
N ILE A 155 0.77 0.72 9.59
CA ILE A 155 -0.56 1.31 9.41
C ILE A 155 -1.11 1.00 8.01
N MET A 156 -0.28 0.99 6.96
CA MET A 156 -0.71 0.58 5.61
C MET A 156 -1.21 -0.86 5.57
N HIS A 157 -0.53 -1.76 6.27
CA HIS A 157 -0.98 -3.15 6.41
C HIS A 157 -2.27 -3.24 7.23
N TYR A 158 -2.30 -2.60 8.41
CA TYR A 158 -3.44 -2.62 9.32
C TYR A 158 -4.71 -2.02 8.70
N ARG A 159 -4.57 -0.96 7.89
CA ARG A 159 -5.70 -0.28 7.27
C ARG A 159 -6.24 -0.97 6.02
N ASN A 160 -5.69 -2.13 5.65
CA ASN A 160 -6.12 -2.86 4.47
C ASN A 160 -7.62 -3.17 4.57
N VAL A 161 -8.37 -2.69 3.58
CA VAL A 161 -9.84 -2.70 3.55
C VAL A 161 -10.39 -4.12 3.60
N SER A 162 -9.66 -5.08 3.04
CA SER A 162 -10.02 -6.51 3.02
C SER A 162 -10.23 -7.10 4.41
N TYR A 163 -9.66 -6.50 5.46
CA TYR A 163 -9.75 -6.99 6.83
C TYR A 163 -10.55 -6.07 7.76
N SER A 164 -10.80 -4.81 7.38
CA SER A 164 -11.42 -3.80 8.27
C SER A 164 -12.73 -4.26 8.92
N GLY A 165 -13.57 -5.00 8.20
CA GLY A 165 -14.84 -5.52 8.71
C GLY A 165 -14.73 -6.78 9.57
N THR A 166 -13.73 -7.62 9.34
CA THR A 166 -13.59 -8.94 9.98
C THR A 166 -12.56 -8.96 11.11
N TYR A 167 -11.63 -7.99 11.15
CA TYR A 167 -10.47 -8.00 12.05
C TYR A 167 -10.83 -8.17 13.54
N PHE A 168 -11.89 -7.50 14.00
CA PHE A 168 -12.41 -7.63 15.37
C PHE A 168 -13.83 -8.19 15.41
N GLN A 169 -14.19 -8.97 14.40
CA GLN A 169 -15.48 -9.64 14.37
C GLN A 169 -15.40 -10.88 15.28
N ALA A 170 -16.10 -10.83 16.41
CA ALA A 170 -15.94 -11.78 17.52
C ALA A 170 -16.30 -13.24 17.16
N ASP A 171 -17.19 -13.44 16.18
CA ASP A 171 -17.62 -14.73 15.66
C ASP A 171 -16.81 -15.20 14.43
N HIS A 172 -15.84 -14.41 13.96
CA HIS A 172 -14.97 -14.84 12.87
C HIS A 172 -14.05 -15.99 13.32
N PRO A 173 -13.87 -17.06 12.52
CA PRO A 173 -13.05 -18.21 12.91
C PRO A 173 -11.62 -17.86 13.33
N GLU A 174 -10.99 -16.89 12.63
CA GLU A 174 -9.64 -16.42 12.97
C GLU A 174 -9.57 -15.67 14.31
N ASN A 175 -10.71 -15.18 14.81
CA ASN A 175 -10.82 -14.46 16.08
C ASN A 175 -11.36 -15.32 17.22
N ALA A 176 -11.61 -16.61 16.98
CA ALA A 176 -12.17 -17.53 17.98
C ALA A 176 -11.41 -17.44 19.31
N GLY A 177 -10.10 -17.23 19.23
CA GLY A 177 -9.25 -17.09 20.39
C GLY A 177 -9.23 -15.74 21.11
N GLY A 178 -9.54 -14.66 20.40
CA GLY A 178 -9.66 -13.31 20.97
C GLY A 178 -11.07 -12.95 21.39
N ARG A 179 -12.06 -13.81 21.10
CA ARG A 179 -13.49 -13.51 21.20
C ARG A 179 -13.91 -12.85 22.51
N GLN A 180 -13.58 -13.47 23.65
CA GLN A 180 -13.98 -12.95 24.97
C GLN A 180 -13.36 -11.58 25.26
N TRP A 181 -12.11 -11.35 24.83
CA TRP A 181 -11.45 -10.07 24.96
C TRP A 181 -12.11 -9.01 24.08
N ILE A 182 -12.42 -9.34 22.82
CA ILE A 182 -13.12 -8.43 21.89
C ILE A 182 -14.47 -8.01 22.49
N GLU A 183 -15.30 -8.96 22.91
CA GLU A 183 -16.62 -8.69 23.50
C GLU A 183 -16.51 -7.84 24.77
N SER A 184 -15.53 -8.13 25.63
CA SER A 184 -15.29 -7.37 26.86
C SER A 184 -14.80 -5.95 26.58
N PHE A 185 -13.90 -5.79 25.60
CA PHE A 185 -13.38 -4.49 25.18
C PHE A 185 -14.48 -3.61 24.59
N MET A 186 -15.28 -4.18 23.68
CA MET A 186 -16.46 -3.53 23.09
C MET A 186 -17.40 -3.03 24.17
N LYS A 187 -17.76 -3.89 25.14
CA LYS A 187 -18.61 -3.51 26.27
C LYS A 187 -17.99 -2.42 27.13
N ALA A 188 -16.71 -2.53 27.48
CA ALA A 188 -16.02 -1.58 28.35
C ALA A 188 -15.86 -0.19 27.72
N LYS A 189 -15.70 -0.12 26.39
CA LYS A 189 -15.54 1.14 25.64
C LYS A 189 -16.84 1.66 25.03
N GLY A 190 -17.96 0.95 25.19
CA GLY A 190 -19.24 1.31 24.58
C GLY A 190 -19.18 1.31 23.04
N ILE A 191 -18.42 0.38 22.45
CA ILE A 191 -18.29 0.21 21.00
C ILE A 191 -19.20 -0.94 20.56
N ASP A 192 -20.04 -0.72 19.56
CA ASP A 192 -21.11 -1.63 19.13
C ASP A 192 -20.76 -2.45 17.87
N SER A 193 -19.61 -2.21 17.25
CA SER A 193 -19.22 -2.86 15.99
C SER A 193 -17.71 -3.18 15.92
N ALA A 194 -17.37 -4.23 15.18
CA ALA A 194 -15.98 -4.63 14.90
C ALA A 194 -15.18 -3.52 14.19
N VAL A 195 -15.82 -2.83 13.24
CA VAL A 195 -15.25 -1.67 12.55
C VAL A 195 -14.96 -0.53 13.53
N GLY A 196 -15.84 -0.30 14.51
CA GLY A 196 -15.62 0.69 15.56
C GLY A 196 -14.38 0.38 16.43
N VAL A 197 -14.13 -0.90 16.74
CA VAL A 197 -12.92 -1.35 17.45
C VAL A 197 -11.68 -1.16 16.57
N TRP A 198 -11.79 -1.52 15.29
CA TRP A 198 -10.70 -1.33 14.32
C TRP A 198 -10.31 0.15 14.16
N LEU A 199 -11.30 1.05 14.04
CA LEU A 199 -11.09 2.49 13.99
C LEU A 199 -10.46 3.00 15.30
N HIS A 200 -10.96 2.54 16.46
CA HIS A 200 -10.41 2.93 17.75
C HIS A 200 -8.91 2.64 17.86
N PHE A 201 -8.46 1.46 17.43
CA PHE A 201 -7.03 1.15 17.44
C PHE A 201 -6.24 1.81 16.32
N LEU A 202 -6.84 2.05 15.15
CA LEU A 202 -6.22 2.87 14.09
C LEU A 202 -5.88 4.26 14.64
N GLU A 203 -6.80 4.86 15.38
CA GLU A 203 -6.60 6.15 16.03
C GLU A 203 -5.51 6.10 17.09
N TYR A 204 -5.52 5.09 17.96
CA TYR A 204 -4.43 4.88 18.93
C TYR A 204 -3.06 4.84 18.24
N TYR A 205 -2.93 4.09 17.15
CA TYR A 205 -1.68 4.01 16.40
C TYR A 205 -1.32 5.35 15.76
N LEU A 206 -2.28 6.10 15.23
CA LEU A 206 -2.03 7.39 14.60
C LEU A 206 -1.63 8.46 15.63
N ASP A 207 -2.31 8.52 16.76
CA ASP A 207 -2.12 9.54 17.81
C ASP A 207 -0.88 9.31 18.66
N SER A 208 -0.50 8.05 18.87
CA SER A 208 0.66 7.71 19.66
C SER A 208 1.93 7.74 18.81
N SER A 209 3.02 8.35 19.30
CA SER A 209 4.30 8.26 18.61
C SER A 209 4.81 6.81 18.62
N HIS A 210 5.73 6.44 17.71
CA HIS A 210 6.39 5.12 17.75
C HIS A 210 6.94 4.83 19.15
N SER A 211 7.65 5.79 19.73
CA SER A 211 8.24 5.69 21.06
C SER A 211 7.22 5.46 22.17
N ASP A 212 6.05 6.09 22.10
CA ASP A 212 4.99 5.91 23.11
C ASP A 212 4.39 4.50 23.03
N ILE A 213 4.10 4.02 21.81
CA ILE A 213 3.60 2.66 21.59
C ILE A 213 4.61 1.63 22.11
N MET A 214 5.90 1.80 21.82
CA MET A 214 6.95 0.90 22.29
C MET A 214 7.11 0.93 23.82
N ARG A 215 6.86 2.08 24.46
CA ARG A 215 6.90 2.20 25.93
C ARG A 215 5.71 1.51 26.58
N ASP A 216 4.52 1.60 25.99
CA ASP A 216 3.35 0.88 26.49
C ASP A 216 3.53 -0.64 26.32
N ALA A 217 4.08 -1.08 25.19
CA ALA A 217 4.47 -2.48 25.00
C ALA A 217 5.54 -2.94 25.99
N ALA A 218 6.55 -2.11 26.27
CA ALA A 218 7.61 -2.44 27.23
C ALA A 218 7.07 -2.70 28.64
N LYS A 219 6.07 -1.94 29.10
CA LYS A 219 5.39 -2.20 30.38
C LYS A 219 4.71 -3.57 30.40
N LEU A 220 4.10 -3.97 29.28
CA LEU A 220 3.48 -5.29 29.15
C LEU A 220 4.54 -6.39 29.21
N VAL A 221 5.63 -6.24 28.47
CA VAL A 221 6.73 -7.20 28.43
C VAL A 221 7.38 -7.36 29.81
N GLU A 222 7.56 -6.27 30.56
CA GLU A 222 8.10 -6.35 31.94
C GLU A 222 7.12 -7.03 32.90
N LYS A 223 5.82 -6.83 32.72
CA LYS A 223 4.79 -7.41 33.60
C LYS A 223 4.55 -8.90 33.35
N TYR A 224 4.52 -9.31 32.07
CA TYR A 224 4.05 -10.63 31.67
C TYR A 224 5.14 -11.50 31.01
N GLY A 225 6.28 -10.92 30.63
CA GLY A 225 7.31 -11.58 29.84
C GLY A 225 6.93 -11.73 28.36
N GLU A 226 7.94 -11.84 27.48
CA GLU A 226 7.71 -12.10 26.05
C GLU A 226 6.98 -13.42 25.82
N GLU A 227 7.42 -14.51 26.48
CA GLU A 227 6.78 -15.82 26.37
C GLU A 227 5.33 -15.81 26.88
N GLY A 228 5.07 -15.11 27.99
CA GLY A 228 3.71 -15.00 28.54
C GLY A 228 2.77 -14.28 27.58
N LEU A 229 3.21 -13.17 26.97
CA LEU A 229 2.42 -12.43 25.99
C LEU A 229 2.25 -13.21 24.68
N GLN A 230 3.29 -13.90 24.20
CA GLN A 230 3.18 -14.79 23.04
C GLN A 230 2.16 -15.91 23.30
N ASN A 231 2.22 -16.56 24.47
CA ASN A 231 1.24 -17.57 24.85
C ASN A 231 -0.17 -16.98 24.90
N MET A 232 -0.37 -15.76 25.40
CA MET A 232 -1.70 -15.11 25.34
C MET A 232 -2.21 -14.92 23.90
N MET A 233 -1.32 -14.59 22.95
CA MET A 233 -1.68 -14.42 21.54
C MET A 233 -1.97 -15.75 20.83
N PHE A 234 -1.14 -16.77 21.05
CA PHE A 234 -1.28 -18.06 20.36
C PHE A 234 -2.31 -19.00 21.02
N GLN A 235 -2.39 -18.96 22.35
CA GLN A 235 -3.28 -19.82 23.15
C GLN A 235 -4.59 -19.13 23.53
N SER A 236 -4.91 -17.98 22.92
CA SER A 236 -6.29 -17.51 22.87
C SER A 236 -6.90 -17.18 24.24
N HIS A 237 -6.06 -16.71 25.18
CA HIS A 237 -6.50 -16.29 26.50
C HIS A 237 -5.95 -14.89 26.79
N ILE A 238 -6.45 -13.91 26.03
CA ILE A 238 -6.13 -12.50 26.28
C ILE A 238 -7.00 -12.03 27.46
N PRO A 239 -6.39 -11.58 28.57
CA PRO A 239 -7.17 -11.13 29.72
C PRO A 239 -8.09 -9.97 29.31
N PRO A 240 -9.40 -10.02 29.62
CA PRO A 240 -10.39 -9.00 29.22
C PRO A 240 -10.04 -7.54 29.58
N HIS A 241 -9.18 -7.36 30.58
CA HIS A 241 -8.75 -6.05 31.09
C HIS A 241 -7.43 -5.55 30.47
N LEU A 242 -6.87 -6.25 29.49
CA LEU A 242 -5.61 -5.88 28.85
C LEU A 242 -5.84 -4.76 27.82
N GLU A 243 -5.80 -3.51 28.28
CA GLU A 243 -6.15 -2.32 27.47
C GLU A 243 -5.11 -1.99 26.38
N HIS A 244 -3.82 -2.20 26.64
CA HIS A 244 -2.72 -1.88 25.72
C HIS A 244 -2.27 -3.05 24.84
N PHE A 245 -3.08 -4.10 24.70
CA PHE A 245 -2.75 -5.24 23.82
C PHE A 245 -2.31 -4.84 22.39
N PRO A 246 -2.95 -3.85 21.71
CA PRO A 246 -2.49 -3.36 20.40
C PRO A 246 -1.04 -2.84 20.39
N ALA A 247 -0.55 -2.29 21.51
CA ALA A 247 0.84 -1.85 21.62
C ALA A 247 1.80 -3.03 21.47
N TYR A 248 1.45 -4.19 22.03
CA TYR A 248 2.26 -5.39 21.89
C TYR A 248 2.24 -5.94 20.45
N THR A 249 1.09 -5.92 19.77
CA THR A 249 1.00 -6.26 18.34
C THR A 249 1.91 -5.38 17.47
N TYR A 250 1.97 -4.08 17.77
CA TYR A 250 2.90 -3.19 17.10
C TYR A 250 4.37 -3.50 17.45
N HIS A 251 4.66 -3.79 18.72
CA HIS A 251 6.00 -4.14 19.20
C HIS A 251 6.56 -5.38 18.53
N THR A 252 5.77 -6.45 18.39
CA THR A 252 6.21 -7.66 17.69
C THR A 252 6.53 -7.37 16.24
N HIS A 253 5.68 -6.59 15.55
CA HIS A 253 5.96 -6.14 14.18
C HIS A 253 7.18 -5.22 14.08
N ALA A 254 7.45 -4.39 15.08
CA ALA A 254 8.59 -3.48 15.07
C ALA A 254 9.92 -4.20 15.36
N ASN A 255 9.93 -5.17 16.29
CA ASN A 255 11.14 -5.80 16.79
C ASN A 255 11.47 -7.16 16.14
N ASN A 256 10.48 -7.92 15.66
CA ASN A 256 10.73 -9.22 15.03
C ASN A 256 11.27 -9.11 13.60
N TYR A 257 11.35 -7.89 13.05
CA TYR A 257 11.86 -7.69 11.69
C TYR A 257 12.92 -6.61 11.61
N PHE A 258 13.95 -6.90 10.81
CA PHE A 258 14.86 -5.89 10.31
C PHE A 258 14.44 -5.43 8.91
N PHE A 259 14.76 -4.18 8.59
CA PHE A 259 14.31 -3.52 7.39
C PHE A 259 15.30 -3.75 6.24
N SER A 260 14.80 -4.12 5.06
CA SER A 260 15.58 -4.36 3.84
C SER A 260 14.99 -3.57 2.67
N ILE A 261 15.86 -3.13 1.76
CA ILE A 261 15.47 -2.36 0.57
C ILE A 261 15.90 -3.13 -0.66
N TRP A 262 14.94 -3.49 -1.50
CA TRP A 262 15.19 -4.22 -2.74
C TRP A 262 14.91 -3.34 -3.94
N GLU A 263 15.84 -3.35 -4.89
CA GLU A 263 15.68 -2.69 -6.18
C GLU A 263 15.41 -3.73 -7.27
N ALA A 264 14.42 -3.48 -8.12
CA ALA A 264 14.13 -4.36 -9.25
C ALA A 264 15.35 -4.52 -10.19
N ALA A 265 15.44 -5.65 -10.89
CA ALA A 265 16.50 -5.88 -11.87
C ALA A 265 16.47 -4.84 -13.01
N GLU A 266 17.59 -4.64 -13.70
CA GLU A 266 17.63 -3.75 -14.85
C GLU A 266 16.62 -4.19 -15.93
N GLY A 267 15.85 -3.24 -16.45
CA GLY A 267 14.78 -3.52 -17.42
C GLY A 267 13.57 -4.29 -16.87
N GLU A 268 13.53 -4.61 -15.57
CA GLU A 268 12.36 -5.20 -14.91
C GLU A 268 11.72 -4.21 -13.93
N GLU A 269 10.52 -4.55 -13.47
CA GLU A 269 9.78 -3.78 -12.49
C GLU A 269 9.02 -4.67 -11.52
N PHE A 270 8.75 -4.13 -10.33
CA PHE A 270 7.74 -4.66 -9.43
C PHE A 270 6.35 -4.21 -9.87
N ILE A 271 5.40 -5.13 -9.82
CA ILE A 271 3.98 -4.82 -10.05
C ILE A 271 3.31 -4.40 -8.75
N LEU A 272 2.17 -3.73 -8.84
CA LEU A 272 1.36 -3.36 -7.70
C LEU A 272 0.00 -4.04 -7.76
N THR A 273 -0.33 -4.85 -6.76
CA THR A 273 -1.65 -5.48 -6.62
C THR A 273 -2.43 -4.81 -5.49
N GLN A 274 -3.75 -5.02 -5.45
CA GLN A 274 -4.61 -4.53 -4.37
C GLN A 274 -4.13 -4.96 -2.97
N GLU A 275 -3.48 -6.11 -2.85
CA GLU A 275 -3.01 -6.72 -1.59
C GLU A 275 -1.50 -6.50 -1.34
N ALA A 276 -0.83 -5.65 -2.14
CA ALA A 276 0.64 -5.51 -2.13
C ALA A 276 1.22 -4.78 -0.90
N PHE A 277 0.38 -4.31 0.04
CA PHE A 277 0.82 -3.59 1.24
C PHE A 277 0.81 -4.48 2.48
N GLY A 278 2.00 -4.97 2.83
CA GLY A 278 2.21 -5.82 4.00
C GLY A 278 1.85 -7.28 3.72
N LEU A 279 2.09 -7.71 2.48
CA LEU A 279 1.87 -9.09 2.07
C LEU A 279 2.87 -10.00 2.78
N TRP A 280 2.37 -11.10 3.31
CA TRP A 280 3.17 -12.14 3.93
C TRP A 280 3.79 -13.06 2.90
N GLU A 281 5.06 -13.40 3.12
CA GLU A 281 5.74 -14.44 2.37
C GLU A 281 6.64 -15.27 3.28
N GLY A 282 6.58 -16.57 3.07
CA GLY A 282 7.45 -17.52 3.72
C GLY A 282 7.00 -17.98 5.11
N LEU A 283 7.41 -19.19 5.45
CA LEU A 283 7.07 -19.88 6.69
C LEU A 283 8.32 -20.07 7.57
N ALA A 284 8.18 -19.74 8.86
CA ALA A 284 9.10 -20.14 9.92
C ALA A 284 8.36 -21.15 10.81
N ASP A 285 8.84 -22.40 10.88
CA ASP A 285 8.18 -23.49 11.62
C ASP A 285 6.68 -23.65 11.27
N GLY A 286 6.37 -23.49 9.99
CA GLY A 286 5.00 -23.58 9.47
C GLY A 286 4.14 -22.33 9.70
N GLN A 287 4.65 -21.31 10.41
CA GLN A 287 3.94 -20.06 10.66
C GLN A 287 4.32 -18.99 9.62
N PRO A 288 3.36 -18.24 9.05
CA PRO A 288 3.63 -17.18 8.08
C PRO A 288 4.31 -15.99 8.76
N ASP A 289 5.64 -15.92 8.67
CA ASP A 289 6.39 -14.92 9.44
C ASP A 289 7.75 -14.49 8.85
N LEU A 290 8.15 -14.94 7.65
CA LEU A 290 9.51 -14.65 7.17
C LEU A 290 9.70 -13.26 6.59
N HIS A 291 8.77 -12.82 5.74
CA HIS A 291 8.85 -11.55 5.04
C HIS A 291 7.51 -10.83 5.05
N ARG A 292 7.55 -9.50 5.22
CA ARG A 292 6.45 -8.61 4.88
C ARG A 292 6.88 -7.65 3.78
N ILE A 293 6.14 -7.68 2.68
CA ILE A 293 6.50 -7.01 1.43
C ILE A 293 5.63 -5.78 1.23
N PHE A 294 6.26 -4.67 0.85
CA PHE A 294 5.60 -3.40 0.55
C PHE A 294 6.17 -2.83 -0.75
N ILE A 295 5.35 -2.81 -1.81
CA ILE A 295 5.74 -2.23 -3.09
C ILE A 295 5.46 -0.73 -3.06
N VAL A 296 6.53 0.08 -3.14
CA VAL A 296 6.40 1.55 -3.08
C VAL A 296 6.68 2.23 -4.42
N SER A 297 7.19 1.48 -5.41
CA SER A 297 7.33 1.91 -6.80
C SER A 297 7.65 0.71 -7.71
N PRO A 298 7.64 0.87 -9.05
CA PRO A 298 8.15 -0.14 -9.98
C PRO A 298 9.61 -0.56 -9.71
N ARG A 299 10.40 0.28 -9.04
CA ARG A 299 11.83 0.03 -8.80
C ARG A 299 12.15 -0.42 -7.38
N ILE A 300 11.30 -0.16 -6.40
CA ILE A 300 11.63 -0.33 -4.98
C ILE A 300 10.55 -1.13 -4.25
N ALA A 301 10.99 -2.22 -3.61
CA ALA A 301 10.24 -2.91 -2.57
C ALA A 301 10.91 -2.68 -1.21
N LEU A 302 10.12 -2.32 -0.21
CA LEU A 302 10.53 -2.32 1.19
C LEU A 302 10.13 -3.66 1.78
N VAL A 303 11.07 -4.37 2.39
CA VAL A 303 10.83 -5.71 2.93
C VAL A 303 11.24 -5.75 4.40
N LEU A 304 10.28 -6.07 5.26
CA LEU A 304 10.57 -6.40 6.66
C LEU A 304 10.90 -7.89 6.71
N ARG A 305 12.14 -8.22 7.06
CA ARG A 305 12.64 -9.59 7.11
C ARG A 305 12.76 -10.05 8.56
N HIS A 306 12.28 -11.25 8.85
CA HIS A 306 12.31 -11.78 10.21
C HIS A 306 13.74 -11.79 10.76
N ILE A 307 13.92 -11.45 12.03
CA ILE A 307 15.24 -11.42 12.68
C ILE A 307 15.94 -12.79 12.64
N ALA A 308 15.18 -13.87 12.47
CA ALA A 308 15.70 -15.20 12.27
C ALA A 308 16.64 -15.33 11.05
N LEU A 309 16.42 -14.50 10.03
CA LEU A 309 17.21 -14.50 8.80
C LEU A 309 18.54 -13.76 8.95
N ARG A 310 18.80 -13.13 10.11
CA ARG A 310 20.07 -12.44 10.36
C ARG A 310 21.22 -13.46 10.52
N PRO A 311 22.39 -13.23 9.89
CA PRO A 311 23.52 -14.15 9.97
C PRO A 311 23.93 -14.53 11.40
N GLU A 312 23.92 -13.58 12.32
CA GLU A 312 24.23 -13.77 13.74
C GLU A 312 23.24 -14.69 14.47
N MET A 313 22.01 -14.80 13.98
CA MET A 313 20.98 -15.62 14.60
C MET A 313 21.05 -17.09 14.17
N LYS A 314 21.80 -17.41 13.10
CA LYS A 314 21.92 -18.78 12.54
C LYS A 314 22.35 -19.83 13.58
N ALA A 315 23.20 -19.45 14.54
CA ALA A 315 23.66 -20.37 15.58
C ALA A 315 22.54 -20.79 16.54
N TYR A 316 21.58 -19.90 16.79
CA TYR A 316 20.44 -20.10 17.69
C TYR A 316 19.24 -20.78 17.00
N ILE A 317 19.23 -20.80 15.66
CA ILE A 317 18.07 -21.15 14.83
C ILE A 317 18.23 -22.50 14.14
N LYS A 318 19.26 -23.29 14.50
CA LYS A 318 19.58 -24.60 13.89
C LYS A 318 18.42 -25.62 13.82
N ARG A 319 17.27 -25.34 14.44
CA ARG A 319 16.07 -26.19 14.47
C ARG A 319 14.83 -25.59 13.79
N VAL A 320 14.89 -24.35 13.28
CA VAL A 320 13.74 -23.71 12.64
C VAL A 320 13.69 -24.10 11.17
N SER A 321 12.57 -24.67 10.74
CA SER A 321 12.28 -24.93 9.33
C SER A 321 11.90 -23.63 8.64
N LEU A 322 12.63 -23.28 7.57
CA LEU A 322 12.38 -22.08 6.77
C LEU A 322 11.93 -22.48 5.37
N ALA A 323 10.78 -21.97 4.92
CA ALA A 323 10.30 -22.17 3.56
C ALA A 323 9.94 -20.83 2.94
N SER A 324 10.68 -20.38 1.92
CA SER A 324 10.35 -19.15 1.19
C SER A 324 10.96 -19.15 -0.20
N SER A 325 10.22 -18.59 -1.15
CA SER A 325 10.63 -18.35 -2.53
C SER A 325 11.68 -17.24 -2.64
N LEU A 326 11.84 -16.42 -1.59
CA LEU A 326 12.70 -15.25 -1.53
C LEU A 326 13.91 -15.42 -0.61
N LEU A 327 14.15 -16.63 -0.06
CA LEU A 327 15.32 -16.91 0.80
C LEU A 327 16.66 -16.65 0.12
N ASN A 328 16.70 -16.79 -1.20
CA ASN A 328 17.88 -16.51 -2.02
C ASN A 328 18.20 -15.00 -2.09
N VAL A 329 17.26 -14.11 -1.72
CA VAL A 329 17.49 -12.68 -1.58
C VAL A 329 17.97 -12.41 -0.15
N ASN A 330 19.29 -12.29 0.02
CA ASN A 330 19.89 -12.15 1.34
C ASN A 330 20.70 -10.85 1.52
N PRO A 331 20.05 -9.68 1.52
CA PRO A 331 20.73 -8.44 1.87
C PRO A 331 21.26 -8.50 3.30
N ALA A 332 22.40 -7.84 3.51
CA ALA A 332 22.91 -7.60 4.85
C ALA A 332 21.92 -6.74 5.66
N PRO A 333 21.79 -6.95 6.98
CA PRO A 333 21.03 -6.07 7.84
C PRO A 333 21.64 -4.65 7.84
N PRO A 334 20.86 -3.61 8.19
CA PRO A 334 21.39 -2.25 8.26
C PRO A 334 22.52 -2.16 9.29
N THR A 335 23.53 -1.36 8.96
CA THR A 335 24.64 -1.06 9.87
C THR A 335 24.25 0.12 10.76
N PRO A 336 24.15 -0.04 12.09
CA PRO A 336 23.84 1.06 12.99
C PRO A 336 25.07 1.97 13.19
N ILE A 337 24.83 3.27 13.24
CA ILE A 337 25.77 4.32 13.63
C ILE A 337 25.16 5.02 14.84
N TYR A 338 25.70 4.75 16.02
CA TYR A 338 25.17 5.31 17.27
C TYR A 338 25.61 6.76 17.46
N ALA A 339 24.67 7.63 17.80
CA ALA A 339 24.95 9.05 18.00
C ALA A 339 25.87 9.32 19.20
N SER A 340 25.98 8.36 20.12
CA SER A 340 26.89 8.41 21.27
C SER A 340 28.37 8.33 20.88
N GLY A 341 28.71 7.99 19.63
CA GLY A 341 30.08 7.79 19.17
C GLY A 341 30.74 6.50 19.70
N LYS A 342 30.03 5.72 20.53
CA LYS A 342 30.49 4.41 21.02
C LYS A 342 30.10 3.32 20.04
N ASN A 343 31.03 2.44 19.70
CA ASN A 343 30.76 1.29 18.86
C ASN A 343 29.96 0.23 19.64
N GLY A 344 28.75 -0.07 19.20
CA GLY A 344 27.95 -1.17 19.71
C GLY A 344 27.10 -0.85 20.96
N PRO A 345 26.54 -1.87 21.63
CA PRO A 345 25.59 -1.75 22.73
C PRO A 345 26.22 -1.26 24.05
N HIS A 346 27.45 -0.75 24.05
CA HIS A 346 28.10 -0.19 25.24
C HIS A 346 27.71 1.27 25.46
N ILE A 347 26.41 1.54 25.40
CA ILE A 347 25.84 2.81 25.83
C ILE A 347 25.73 2.70 27.35
N GLU A 348 26.63 3.38 28.05
CA GLU A 348 26.67 3.41 29.52
C GLU A 348 25.24 3.64 30.06
N HIS A 349 24.86 2.85 31.06
CA HIS A 349 23.57 2.88 31.76
C HIS A 349 22.34 2.31 31.02
N VAL A 350 22.48 1.69 29.84
CA VAL A 350 21.36 0.98 29.21
C VAL A 350 21.41 -0.52 29.52
N ASN A 351 20.44 -1.01 30.30
CA ASN A 351 20.20 -2.45 30.42
C ASN A 351 19.40 -2.93 29.20
N PHE A 352 20.06 -3.58 28.24
CA PHE A 352 19.43 -4.10 27.03
C PHE A 352 18.53 -5.33 27.25
N GLN A 353 18.54 -5.92 28.45
CA GLN A 353 17.62 -7.00 28.84
C GLN A 353 16.30 -6.47 29.39
N SER A 354 16.23 -5.19 29.82
CA SER A 354 14.97 -4.55 30.21
C SER A 354 14.33 -3.87 29.01
N ALA A 355 13.10 -4.28 28.70
CA ALA A 355 12.31 -3.66 27.64
C ALA A 355 12.11 -2.15 27.89
N THR A 356 11.85 -1.73 29.13
CA THR A 356 11.65 -0.32 29.46
C THR A 356 12.94 0.49 29.35
N SER A 357 14.08 -0.06 29.78
CA SER A 357 15.39 0.57 29.62
C SER A 357 15.73 0.79 28.14
N LEU A 358 15.51 -0.22 27.30
CA LEU A 358 15.72 -0.11 25.86
C LEU A 358 14.78 0.90 25.20
N ALA A 359 13.48 0.87 25.54
CA ALA A 359 12.51 1.85 25.06
C ALA A 359 12.92 3.28 25.44
N ARG A 360 13.32 3.50 26.70
CA ARG A 360 13.80 4.80 27.19
C ARG A 360 15.01 5.31 26.39
N TYR A 361 15.99 4.44 26.10
CA TYR A 361 17.13 4.82 25.28
C TYR A 361 16.70 5.24 23.88
N ARG A 362 15.88 4.43 23.18
CA ARG A 362 15.44 4.71 21.81
C ARG A 362 14.65 6.03 21.71
N SER A 363 13.89 6.36 22.74
CA SER A 363 13.14 7.62 22.85
C SER A 363 13.98 8.81 23.32
N SER A 364 15.21 8.61 23.76
CA SER A 364 16.10 9.70 24.18
C SER A 364 16.58 10.53 22.99
N GLN A 365 17.01 11.77 23.25
CA GLN A 365 17.59 12.63 22.22
C GLN A 365 18.81 11.98 21.53
N THR A 366 19.63 11.23 22.29
CA THR A 366 20.77 10.49 21.74
C THR A 366 20.28 9.37 20.83
N GLY A 367 19.41 8.49 21.33
CA GLY A 367 18.90 7.35 20.56
C GLY A 367 18.15 7.78 19.30
N ALA A 368 17.35 8.84 19.36
CA ALA A 368 16.61 9.38 18.21
C ALA A 368 17.52 9.86 17.06
N ASN A 369 18.79 10.18 17.35
CA ASN A 369 19.80 10.61 16.39
C ASN A 369 20.69 9.47 15.88
N ASP A 370 20.53 8.24 16.40
CA ASP A 370 21.17 7.06 15.79
C ASP A 370 20.80 6.99 14.31
N SER A 371 21.74 6.54 13.48
CA SER A 371 21.54 6.38 12.04
C SER A 371 21.73 4.93 11.62
N PHE A 372 21.12 4.56 10.52
CA PHE A 372 21.15 3.20 9.97
C PHE A 372 21.51 3.29 8.50
N VAL A 373 22.62 2.66 8.13
CA VAL A 373 23.06 2.56 6.74
C VAL A 373 22.54 1.27 6.16
N PHE A 374 21.67 1.40 5.15
CA PHE A 374 21.10 0.30 4.38
C PHE A 374 21.90 0.13 3.10
N LYS A 375 22.19 -1.13 2.75
CA LYS A 375 22.57 -1.48 1.38
C LYS A 375 21.29 -1.75 0.58
N ILE A 376 21.19 -1.15 -0.60
CA ILE A 376 20.10 -1.38 -1.54
C ILE A 376 20.46 -2.63 -2.33
N ALA A 377 19.66 -3.69 -2.19
CA ALA A 377 19.90 -4.93 -2.90
C ALA A 377 19.25 -4.90 -4.27
N LYS A 378 20.06 -4.67 -5.32
CA LYS A 378 19.61 -4.85 -6.70
C LYS A 378 19.40 -6.32 -6.99
N LEU A 379 18.17 -6.68 -7.30
CA LEU A 379 17.76 -8.04 -7.57
C LEU A 379 18.22 -8.49 -8.96
N SER A 380 18.42 -9.79 -9.12
CA SER A 380 18.44 -10.41 -10.45
C SER A 380 17.04 -10.40 -11.07
N ARG A 381 16.97 -10.56 -12.40
CA ARG A 381 15.68 -10.72 -13.11
C ARG A 381 14.85 -11.82 -12.48
N ARG A 382 15.46 -12.98 -12.21
CA ARG A 382 14.80 -14.12 -11.58
C ARG A 382 14.19 -13.74 -10.22
N GLN A 383 14.95 -13.11 -9.35
CA GLN A 383 14.46 -12.68 -8.03
C GLN A 383 13.34 -11.63 -8.13
N THR A 384 13.40 -10.73 -9.12
CA THR A 384 12.32 -9.76 -9.38
C THR A 384 11.03 -10.48 -9.78
N LEU A 385 11.14 -11.48 -10.66
CA LEU A 385 10.01 -12.31 -11.09
C LEU A 385 9.49 -13.22 -9.96
N GLU A 386 10.36 -13.75 -9.11
CA GLU A 386 9.99 -14.50 -7.90
C GLU A 386 9.17 -13.61 -6.95
N LEU A 387 9.62 -12.37 -6.70
CA LEU A 387 8.83 -11.41 -5.90
C LEU A 387 7.49 -11.10 -6.54
N ASN A 388 7.44 -10.82 -7.85
CA ASN A 388 6.17 -10.56 -8.53
C ASN A 388 5.25 -11.78 -8.47
N SER A 389 5.79 -13.00 -8.52
CA SER A 389 5.01 -14.23 -8.37
C SER A 389 4.32 -14.30 -7.01
N VAL A 390 4.99 -13.88 -5.93
CA VAL A 390 4.38 -13.79 -4.60
C VAL A 390 3.17 -12.86 -4.61
N LEU A 391 3.28 -11.70 -5.27
CA LEU A 391 2.16 -10.76 -5.39
C LEU A 391 0.99 -11.36 -6.20
N LEU A 392 1.29 -12.09 -7.28
CA LEU A 392 0.31 -12.71 -8.17
C LEU A 392 -0.42 -13.90 -7.53
N VAL A 393 0.28 -14.76 -6.77
CA VAL A 393 -0.36 -15.88 -6.03
C VAL A 393 -1.42 -15.37 -5.05
N ASN A 394 -1.20 -14.19 -4.47
CA ASN A 394 -2.09 -13.61 -3.47
C ASN A 394 -3.19 -12.73 -4.07
N MET A 395 -3.35 -12.72 -5.39
CA MET A 395 -4.43 -12.00 -6.04
C MET A 395 -5.77 -12.72 -5.88
N LYS A 396 -6.81 -11.95 -5.58
CA LYS A 396 -8.19 -12.44 -5.52
C LYS A 396 -8.86 -12.32 -6.90
N PRO A 397 -9.87 -13.15 -7.20
CA PRO A 397 -10.67 -13.03 -8.42
C PRO A 397 -11.36 -11.67 -8.60
N THR A 398 -11.60 -10.95 -7.50
CA THR A 398 -12.17 -9.59 -7.50
C THR A 398 -11.11 -8.49 -7.41
N GLY A 399 -9.82 -8.87 -7.49
CA GLY A 399 -8.70 -7.96 -7.31
C GLY A 399 -8.34 -7.20 -8.59
N SER A 400 -7.25 -6.46 -8.48
CA SER A 400 -6.67 -5.71 -9.59
C SER A 400 -5.16 -5.62 -9.47
N LEU A 401 -4.50 -5.32 -10.59
CA LEU A 401 -3.08 -5.01 -10.63
C LEU A 401 -2.80 -3.79 -11.51
N THR A 402 -1.71 -3.12 -11.21
CA THR A 402 -1.17 -1.95 -11.91
C THR A 402 0.32 -2.16 -12.13
N PHE A 403 0.81 -1.68 -13.27
CA PHE A 403 2.20 -1.81 -13.71
C PHE A 403 2.58 -0.58 -14.55
N LEU A 404 3.87 -0.39 -14.80
CA LEU A 404 4.36 0.75 -15.56
C LEU A 404 4.63 0.36 -17.03
N SER A 405 5.25 -0.79 -17.27
CA SER A 405 5.65 -1.23 -18.61
C SER A 405 4.87 -2.46 -19.06
N ARG A 406 4.16 -2.34 -20.20
CA ARG A 406 3.48 -3.49 -20.86
C ARG A 406 4.43 -4.64 -21.16
N GLY A 407 5.64 -4.34 -21.64
CA GLY A 407 6.64 -5.37 -21.95
C GLY A 407 7.13 -6.11 -20.70
N SER A 408 7.39 -5.39 -19.61
CA SER A 408 7.79 -6.00 -18.33
C SER A 408 6.66 -6.80 -17.69
N MET A 409 5.41 -6.31 -17.78
CA MET A 409 4.24 -7.03 -17.30
C MET A 409 4.00 -8.31 -18.11
N LEU A 410 4.16 -8.28 -19.44
CA LEU A 410 4.01 -9.47 -20.29
C LEU A 410 5.04 -10.55 -19.92
N ARG A 411 6.31 -10.16 -19.71
CA ARG A 411 7.34 -11.08 -19.22
C ARG A 411 7.00 -11.64 -17.84
N THR A 412 6.54 -10.79 -16.93
CA THR A 412 6.12 -11.19 -15.58
C THR A 412 4.98 -12.20 -15.62
N ALA A 413 3.92 -11.93 -16.37
CA ALA A 413 2.77 -12.82 -16.50
C ALA A 413 3.14 -14.15 -17.17
N ARG A 414 3.96 -14.14 -18.23
CA ARG A 414 4.44 -15.37 -18.88
C ARG A 414 5.32 -16.21 -17.95
N ALA A 415 6.23 -15.58 -17.22
CA ALA A 415 7.08 -16.27 -16.24
C ALA A 415 6.25 -16.91 -15.13
N PHE A 416 5.27 -16.17 -14.58
CA PHE A 416 4.35 -16.67 -13.56
C PHE A 416 3.57 -17.90 -14.03
N ARG A 417 2.99 -17.82 -15.23
CA ARG A 417 2.21 -18.90 -15.87
C ARG A 417 3.05 -20.12 -16.23
N SER A 418 4.36 -19.96 -16.47
CA SER A 418 5.24 -21.07 -16.83
C SER A 418 5.55 -22.02 -15.66
N LEU A 419 5.26 -21.61 -14.42
CA LEU A 419 5.50 -22.39 -13.22
C LEU A 419 4.30 -23.30 -12.91
N PRO A 420 4.46 -24.63 -12.87
CA PRO A 420 3.35 -25.56 -12.60
C PRO A 420 2.63 -25.28 -11.28
N ALA A 421 3.36 -24.85 -10.24
CA ALA A 421 2.80 -24.52 -8.93
C ALA A 421 1.78 -23.36 -8.97
N ASN A 422 1.82 -22.53 -10.01
CA ASN A 422 0.96 -21.36 -10.15
C ASN A 422 -0.25 -21.62 -11.06
N PHE A 423 -0.39 -22.81 -11.65
CA PHE A 423 -1.37 -23.09 -12.72
C PHE A 423 -2.76 -22.49 -12.43
N LEU A 424 -3.35 -22.80 -11.27
CA LEU A 424 -4.67 -22.30 -10.87
C LEU A 424 -4.75 -20.77 -10.75
N ALA A 425 -3.76 -20.14 -10.09
CA ALA A 425 -3.73 -18.69 -9.93
C ALA A 425 -3.45 -17.97 -11.27
N SER A 426 -2.79 -18.67 -12.19
CA SER A 426 -2.32 -18.12 -13.46
C SER A 426 -3.43 -17.94 -14.50
N GLU A 427 -4.55 -18.62 -14.33
CA GLU A 427 -5.76 -18.46 -15.15
C GLU A 427 -6.29 -17.02 -15.11
N LEU A 428 -6.14 -16.35 -13.97
CA LEU A 428 -6.51 -14.94 -13.79
C LEU A 428 -5.74 -13.99 -14.71
N LEU A 429 -4.63 -14.43 -15.31
CA LEU A 429 -3.78 -13.60 -16.18
C LEU A 429 -3.91 -13.95 -17.66
N VAL A 430 -4.70 -14.97 -18.03
CA VAL A 430 -4.88 -15.35 -19.44
C VAL A 430 -5.38 -14.17 -20.29
N PRO A 431 -6.44 -13.43 -19.89
CA PRO A 431 -6.91 -12.28 -20.68
C PRO A 431 -5.88 -11.16 -20.77
N LEU A 432 -5.11 -10.93 -19.69
CA LEU A 432 -4.05 -9.93 -19.68
C LEU A 432 -2.94 -10.27 -20.68
N VAL A 433 -2.49 -11.52 -20.72
CA VAL A 433 -1.44 -11.96 -21.64
C VAL A 433 -1.86 -11.81 -23.09
N ALA A 434 -3.12 -12.13 -23.42
CA ALA A 434 -3.67 -11.92 -24.76
C ALA A 434 -3.64 -10.44 -25.15
N GLN A 435 -4.25 -9.57 -24.32
CA GLN A 435 -4.30 -8.12 -24.57
C GLN A 435 -2.92 -7.46 -24.68
N LEU A 436 -1.96 -7.88 -23.84
CA LEU A 436 -0.59 -7.39 -23.90
C LEU A 436 0.17 -7.90 -25.14
N THR A 437 -0.14 -9.11 -25.63
CA THR A 437 0.49 -9.64 -26.85
C THR A 437 -0.03 -8.89 -28.08
N ASP A 438 -1.34 -8.74 -28.20
CA ASP A 438 -2.00 -8.07 -29.34
C ASP A 438 -1.56 -6.59 -29.48
N THR A 439 -1.44 -5.89 -28.34
CA THR A 439 -1.00 -4.48 -28.33
C THR A 439 0.47 -4.31 -28.71
N MET A 440 1.33 -5.28 -28.39
CA MET A 440 2.73 -5.22 -28.78
C MET A 440 2.95 -5.55 -30.26
N GLU A 441 2.16 -6.46 -30.83
CA GLU A 441 2.22 -6.77 -32.26
C GLU A 441 1.76 -5.58 -33.13
N THR A 442 0.82 -4.78 -32.64
CA THR A 442 0.33 -3.57 -33.32
C THR A 442 1.28 -2.37 -33.21
N GLU A 443 2.10 -2.28 -32.15
CA GLU A 443 3.10 -1.21 -31.99
C GLU A 443 4.40 -1.45 -32.79
N VAL A 444 4.71 -2.68 -33.19
CA VAL A 444 5.96 -3.06 -33.90
C VAL A 444 5.93 -2.72 -35.40
N LEU A 445 4.78 -2.39 -35.98
CA LEU A 445 4.67 -1.83 -37.33
C LEU A 445 4.40 -0.33 -37.24
N PRO A 446 5.44 0.54 -37.23
CA PRO A 446 5.18 1.96 -37.39
C PRO A 446 4.53 2.17 -38.76
N PRO A 447 3.54 3.08 -38.87
CA PRO A 447 2.87 3.36 -40.14
C PRO A 447 3.87 3.63 -41.26
N SER A 448 5.00 4.27 -40.96
CA SER A 448 6.09 4.55 -41.90
C SER A 448 6.73 3.29 -42.52
N LEU A 449 6.90 2.21 -41.76
CA LEU A 449 7.41 0.93 -42.29
C LEU A 449 6.34 0.18 -43.08
N MET A 450 5.06 0.33 -42.72
CA MET A 450 3.96 -0.21 -43.51
C MET A 450 3.84 0.53 -44.86
N TYR A 451 3.96 1.86 -44.88
CA TYR A 451 4.03 2.64 -46.11
C TYR A 451 5.26 2.30 -46.96
N PHE A 452 6.43 2.08 -46.33
CA PHE A 452 7.63 1.65 -47.04
C PHE A 452 7.48 0.25 -47.65
N ALA A 453 6.92 -0.70 -46.91
CA ALA A 453 6.66 -2.06 -47.41
C ALA A 453 5.63 -2.05 -48.56
N ILE A 454 4.54 -1.29 -48.44
CA ILE A 454 3.55 -1.11 -49.50
C ILE A 454 4.19 -0.45 -50.73
N TYR A 455 5.03 0.57 -50.53
CA TYR A 455 5.74 1.26 -51.60
C TYR A 455 6.74 0.33 -52.32
N CYS A 456 7.49 -0.48 -51.58
CA CYS A 456 8.40 -1.49 -52.14
C CYS A 456 7.65 -2.57 -52.94
N ILE A 457 6.50 -3.05 -52.44
CA ILE A 457 5.64 -3.99 -53.16
C ILE A 457 5.10 -3.34 -54.45
N PHE A 458 4.68 -2.07 -54.39
CA PHE A 458 4.15 -1.34 -55.53
C PHE A 458 5.22 -1.14 -56.61
N ILE A 459 6.45 -0.78 -56.24
CA ILE A 459 7.59 -0.68 -57.16
C ILE A 459 7.91 -2.04 -57.78
N ALA A 460 7.97 -3.10 -56.98
CA ALA A 460 8.26 -4.45 -57.48
C ALA A 460 7.19 -4.90 -58.50
N LEU A 461 5.91 -4.60 -58.23
CA LEU A 461 4.82 -4.87 -59.17
C LEU A 461 4.92 -4.02 -60.44
N LEU A 462 5.28 -2.74 -60.32
CA LEU A 462 5.45 -1.86 -61.47
C LEU A 462 6.59 -2.33 -62.37
N VAL A 463 7.73 -2.71 -61.79
CA VAL A 463 8.88 -3.29 -62.50
C VAL A 463 8.50 -4.60 -63.18
N TYR A 464 7.74 -5.46 -62.50
CA TYR A 464 7.26 -6.72 -63.07
C TYR A 464 6.28 -6.51 -64.24
N LEU A 465 5.38 -5.53 -64.14
CA LEU A 465 4.43 -5.18 -65.21
C LEU A 465 5.12 -4.54 -66.42
N VAL A 466 6.19 -3.76 -66.21
CA VAL A 466 7.04 -3.25 -67.30
C VAL A 466 7.81 -4.38 -67.97
N TYR A 467 8.36 -5.33 -67.20
CA TYR A 467 9.04 -6.51 -67.74
C TYR A 467 8.11 -7.39 -68.59
N LEU A 468 6.84 -7.52 -68.19
CA LEU A 468 5.81 -8.23 -68.97
C LEU A 468 5.28 -7.44 -70.19
N GLY A 469 5.76 -6.21 -70.43
CA GLY A 469 5.34 -5.39 -71.56
C GLY A 469 3.90 -4.84 -71.45
N ILE A 470 3.31 -4.92 -70.26
CA ILE A 470 1.92 -4.48 -70.00
C ILE A 470 1.84 -2.96 -69.88
N VAL A 471 2.91 -2.32 -69.36
CA VAL A 471 2.99 -0.86 -69.20
C VAL A 471 4.16 -0.32 -70.04
N LYS A 472 3.87 0.57 -71.00
CA LYS A 472 4.91 1.30 -71.75
C LYS A 472 5.58 2.32 -70.84
N SER A 473 6.91 2.36 -70.89
CA SER A 473 7.80 3.19 -70.09
C SER A 473 7.31 4.64 -69.99
N ALA A 474 6.80 5.04 -68.82
CA ALA A 474 6.54 6.44 -68.52
C ALA A 474 7.78 7.02 -67.83
N SER A 475 8.35 8.07 -68.41
CA SER A 475 9.47 8.82 -67.83
C SER A 475 9.04 9.47 -66.51
N LEU A 476 9.46 8.88 -65.39
CA LEU A 476 9.25 9.46 -64.06
C LEU A 476 10.30 10.56 -63.83
N VAL A 477 9.86 11.82 -63.81
CA VAL A 477 10.68 12.95 -63.34
C VAL A 477 10.66 12.93 -61.81
N MET A 478 11.85 12.99 -61.20
CA MET A 478 12.08 12.92 -59.74
C MET A 478 11.34 13.99 -58.95
#